data_AF-A0A536SY11-F1
#
_entry.id   AF-A0A536SY11-F1
#
_cell.length_a   1.000
_cell.length_b   1.000
_cell.length_c   1.000
_cell.angle_alpha   90.00
_cell.angle_beta   90.00
_cell.angle_gamma   90.00
#
_symmetry.space_group_name_H-M   'P 1'
#
loop_
_entity.id
_entity.type
_entity.pdbx_description
1 polymer ?
#
loop_
_entity_poly.entity_id
_entity_poly.type
_entity_poly.pdbx_seq_one_letter_code
_entity_poly.pdbx_strand_id
1 'polypeptide(L)'
;MHTLRRGASLSAIRHDRVQAFLTVALVRRPTLRDIRLASGLMLFAYVTSHLVNHALGLISIDVAERGLALGVRVWQSVPGTVLLYGAAATHLTLAFVAIYRRRTLRMPPADLLRIVLGLGIPLLLIGHAVGTRLAYELYGYAPEYHRVVWALRTSNGEGRQLALLVPGWLHGCLGLHFAFCRRPLYQRLRF
;
A
#
# COMPACT_ATOMS: atom_id res chain seq x y z
N MET A 1 -21.76 -33.32 59.70
CA MET A 1 -20.79 -33.94 58.78
C MET A 1 -20.51 -32.93 57.66
N HIS A 2 -19.50 -32.08 57.87
CA HIS A 2 -19.10 -31.00 56.96
C HIS A 2 -18.10 -31.55 55.95
N THR A 3 -18.37 -31.41 54.64
CA THR A 3 -17.33 -31.55 53.60
C THR A 3 -17.34 -30.32 52.70
N LEU A 4 -16.38 -29.44 52.99
CA LEU A 4 -15.83 -28.43 52.10
C LEU A 4 -15.27 -29.09 50.83
N ARG A 5 -15.60 -28.56 49.64
CA ARG A 5 -14.62 -28.40 48.56
C ARG A 5 -15.21 -27.71 47.33
N ARG A 6 -14.72 -26.50 47.03
CA ARG A 6 -13.93 -26.17 45.82
C ARG A 6 -13.91 -24.66 45.62
N GLY A 7 -12.92 -23.99 46.20
CA GLY A 7 -12.44 -22.72 45.67
C GLY A 7 -11.64 -23.02 44.41
N ALA A 8 -12.20 -22.74 43.23
CA ALA A 8 -11.40 -22.66 42.02
C ALA A 8 -10.38 -21.54 42.22
N SER A 9 -9.09 -21.90 42.21
CA SER A 9 -8.00 -20.93 42.38
C SER A 9 -8.12 -19.83 41.32
N LEU A 10 -8.20 -18.57 41.75
CA LEU A 10 -8.26 -17.38 40.89
C LEU A 10 -7.13 -17.34 39.84
N SER A 11 -6.01 -18.02 40.12
CA SER A 11 -4.91 -18.20 39.17
C SER A 11 -5.30 -19.04 37.95
N ALA A 12 -6.03 -20.15 38.14
CA ALA A 12 -6.44 -21.05 37.06
C ALA A 12 -7.41 -20.34 36.08
N ILE A 13 -8.36 -19.57 36.60
CA ILE A 13 -9.31 -18.77 35.80
C ILE A 13 -8.57 -17.67 34.99
N ARG A 14 -7.50 -17.10 35.55
CA ARG A 14 -6.69 -16.09 34.86
C ARG A 14 -5.84 -16.71 33.74
N HIS A 15 -5.26 -17.89 33.97
CA HIS A 15 -4.51 -18.61 32.93
C HIS A 15 -5.40 -19.06 31.77
N ASP A 16 -6.59 -19.59 32.05
CA ASP A 16 -7.56 -20.00 31.01
C ASP A 16 -8.03 -18.82 30.17
N ARG A 17 -8.25 -17.65 30.78
CA ARG A 17 -8.64 -16.44 30.06
C ARG A 17 -7.51 -15.89 29.21
N VAL A 18 -6.27 -15.88 29.70
CA VAL A 18 -5.10 -15.43 28.92
C VAL A 18 -4.84 -16.37 27.74
N GLN A 19 -4.92 -17.69 27.97
CA GLN A 19 -4.79 -18.69 26.91
C GLN A 19 -5.93 -18.59 25.89
N ALA A 20 -7.18 -18.44 26.32
CA ALA A 20 -8.31 -18.22 25.42
C ALA A 20 -8.19 -16.91 24.62
N PHE A 21 -7.71 -15.83 25.24
CA PHE A 21 -7.47 -14.55 24.55
C PHE A 21 -6.34 -14.67 23.52
N LEU A 22 -5.25 -15.35 23.86
CA LEU A 22 -4.14 -15.65 22.94
C LEU A 22 -4.60 -16.56 21.80
N THR A 23 -5.43 -17.56 22.08
CA THR A 23 -5.95 -18.50 21.07
C THR A 23 -6.95 -17.81 20.14
N VAL A 24 -7.85 -16.95 20.65
CA VAL A 24 -8.78 -16.16 19.82
C VAL A 24 -8.06 -15.08 19.02
N ALA A 25 -7.02 -14.45 19.58
CA ALA A 25 -6.20 -13.46 18.88
C ALA A 25 -5.36 -14.08 17.75
N LEU A 26 -4.91 -15.33 17.92
CA LEU A 26 -4.15 -16.08 16.91
C LEU A 26 -5.04 -16.71 15.82
N VAL A 27 -6.37 -16.80 16.02
CA VAL A 27 -7.31 -17.52 15.13
C VAL A 27 -8.34 -16.59 14.49
N ARG A 28 -8.07 -15.28 14.37
CA ARG A 28 -8.94 -14.42 13.54
C ARG A 28 -8.61 -14.65 12.06
N ARG A 29 -9.50 -15.35 11.35
CA ARG A 29 -9.40 -15.49 9.88
C ARG A 29 -9.38 -14.09 9.24
N PRO A 30 -8.43 -13.81 8.32
CA PRO A 30 -8.37 -12.52 7.65
C PRO A 30 -9.65 -12.27 6.86
N THR A 31 -10.27 -11.10 7.05
CA THR A 31 -11.46 -10.72 6.30
C THR A 31 -11.08 -10.11 4.95
N LEU A 32 -12.02 -10.03 4.00
CA LEU A 32 -11.79 -9.32 2.72
C LEU A 32 -11.35 -7.86 2.93
N ARG A 33 -11.81 -7.22 4.01
CA ARG A 33 -11.39 -5.87 4.37
C ARG A 33 -9.93 -5.84 4.82
N ASP A 34 -9.49 -6.83 5.59
CA ASP A 34 -8.10 -6.95 6.04
C ASP A 34 -7.16 -7.22 4.86
N ILE A 35 -7.56 -8.10 3.93
CA ILE A 35 -6.80 -8.40 2.71
C ILE A 35 -6.68 -7.13 1.83
N ARG A 36 -7.77 -6.40 1.62
CA ARG A 36 -7.76 -5.14 0.84
C ARG A 36 -6.86 -4.07 1.49
N LEU A 37 -6.85 -4.02 2.82
CA LEU A 37 -5.98 -3.11 3.56
C LEU A 37 -4.52 -3.52 3.41
N ALA A 38 -4.19 -4.80 3.62
CA ALA A 38 -2.82 -5.30 3.52
C ALA A 38 -2.24 -5.09 2.10
N SER A 39 -3.03 -5.40 1.06
CA SER A 39 -2.60 -5.14 -0.32
C SER A 39 -2.43 -3.65 -0.59
N GLY A 40 -3.33 -2.79 -0.09
CA GLY A 40 -3.20 -1.34 -0.20
C GLY A 40 -1.97 -0.78 0.52
N LEU A 41 -1.63 -1.31 1.69
CA LEU A 41 -0.44 -0.92 2.45
C LEU A 41 0.85 -1.33 1.75
N MET A 42 0.89 -2.53 1.14
CA MET A 42 2.03 -2.97 0.34
C MET A 42 2.26 -2.04 -0.85
N LEU A 43 1.21 -1.70 -1.60
CA LEU A 43 1.28 -0.74 -2.70
C LEU A 43 1.70 0.65 -2.23
N PHE A 44 1.17 1.11 -1.09
CA PHE A 44 1.53 2.40 -0.53
C PHE A 44 3.01 2.45 -0.11
N ALA A 45 3.53 1.37 0.50
CA ALA A 45 4.94 1.27 0.85
C ALA A 45 5.85 1.34 -0.39
N TYR A 46 5.47 0.64 -1.46
CA TYR A 46 6.16 0.72 -2.75
C TYR A 46 6.18 2.14 -3.30
N VAL A 47 5.01 2.77 -3.46
CA VAL A 47 4.88 4.14 -3.99
C VAL A 47 5.67 5.13 -3.13
N THR A 48 5.60 5.00 -1.81
CA THR A 48 6.37 5.85 -0.89
C THR A 48 7.88 5.69 -1.12
N SER A 49 8.39 4.45 -1.17
CA SER A 49 9.82 4.21 -1.43
C SER A 49 10.26 4.76 -2.79
N HIS A 50 9.40 4.65 -3.80
CA HIS A 50 9.66 5.17 -5.14
C HIS A 50 9.70 6.71 -5.18
N LEU A 51 8.75 7.38 -4.52
CA LEU A 51 8.73 8.84 -4.45
C LEU A 51 9.87 9.40 -3.59
N VAL A 52 10.22 8.71 -2.49
CA VAL A 52 11.42 9.04 -1.71
C VAL A 52 12.66 8.99 -2.59
N ASN A 53 12.79 7.96 -3.43
CA ASN A 53 13.90 7.83 -4.35
C ASN A 53 14.00 9.03 -5.31
N HIS A 54 12.88 9.50 -5.86
CA HIS A 54 12.85 10.72 -6.68
C HIS A 54 13.21 11.97 -5.89
N ALA A 55 12.75 12.08 -4.64
CA ALA A 55 13.10 13.19 -3.77
C ALA A 55 14.60 13.23 -3.43
N LEU A 56 15.30 12.09 -3.41
CA LEU A 56 16.77 12.05 -3.26
C LEU A 56 17.48 12.78 -4.42
N GLY A 57 16.85 12.88 -5.59
CA GLY A 57 17.36 13.65 -6.71
C GLY A 57 17.50 15.15 -6.42
N LEU A 58 16.78 15.67 -5.42
CA LEU A 58 16.94 17.05 -4.93
C LEU A 58 18.23 17.24 -4.14
N ILE A 59 18.80 16.17 -3.58
CA ILE A 59 20.08 16.19 -2.87
C ILE A 59 21.23 16.04 -3.88
N SER A 60 21.21 14.95 -4.66
CA SER A 60 22.12 14.73 -5.80
C SER A 60 21.67 13.54 -6.64
N ILE A 61 22.13 13.50 -7.89
CA ILE A 61 21.90 12.37 -8.81
C ILE A 61 22.51 11.08 -8.22
N ASP A 62 23.75 11.14 -7.70
CA ASP A 62 24.44 9.97 -7.15
C ASP A 62 23.70 9.32 -5.97
N VAL A 63 23.09 10.14 -5.09
CA VAL A 63 22.29 9.62 -3.96
C VAL A 63 21.02 8.93 -4.48
N ALA A 64 20.36 9.53 -5.47
CA ALA A 64 19.16 8.97 -6.09
C ALA A 64 19.47 7.65 -6.81
N GLU A 65 20.62 7.53 -7.48
CA GLU A 65 21.05 6.28 -8.11
C GLU A 65 21.33 5.16 -7.11
N ARG A 66 21.97 5.47 -5.97
CA ARG A 66 22.15 4.49 -4.89
C ARG A 66 20.80 4.01 -4.33
N GLY A 67 19.86 4.94 -4.14
CA GLY A 67 18.49 4.60 -3.73
C GLY A 67 17.78 3.74 -4.77
N LEU A 68 17.96 4.02 -6.06
CA LEU A 68 17.39 3.26 -7.17
C LEU A 68 17.94 1.84 -7.20
N ALA A 69 19.24 1.67 -7.02
CA ALA A 69 19.87 0.35 -6.94
C ALA A 69 19.33 -0.48 -5.77
N LEU A 70 19.04 0.15 -4.62
CA LEU A 70 18.34 -0.52 -3.52
C LEU A 70 16.89 -0.88 -3.91
N GLY A 71 16.16 0.07 -4.50
CA GLY A 71 14.79 -0.15 -4.97
C GLY A 71 14.68 -1.30 -5.97
N VAL A 72 15.58 -1.38 -6.95
CA VAL A 72 15.68 -2.47 -7.92
C VAL A 72 15.93 -3.80 -7.21
N ARG A 73 16.94 -3.87 -6.33
CA ARG A 73 17.25 -5.11 -5.59
C ARG A 73 16.07 -5.63 -4.78
N VAL A 74 15.30 -4.74 -4.15
CA VAL A 74 14.14 -5.13 -3.33
C VAL A 74 12.96 -5.49 -4.23
N TRP A 75 12.54 -4.57 -5.10
CA TRP A 75 11.24 -4.63 -5.78
C TRP A 75 11.27 -5.42 -7.08
N GLN A 76 12.42 -5.56 -7.74
CA GLN A 76 12.57 -6.41 -8.93
C GLN A 76 13.08 -7.82 -8.59
N SER A 77 13.39 -8.11 -7.33
CA SER A 77 13.57 -9.50 -6.89
C SER A 77 12.32 -10.34 -7.15
N VAL A 78 12.47 -11.66 -7.22
CA VAL A 78 11.35 -12.60 -7.31
C VAL A 78 10.29 -12.34 -6.22
N PRO A 79 10.64 -12.32 -4.91
CA PRO A 79 9.65 -12.04 -3.87
C PRO A 79 9.05 -10.63 -3.98
N GLY A 80 9.84 -9.61 -4.32
CA GLY A 80 9.35 -8.25 -4.53
C GLY A 80 8.32 -8.18 -5.65
N THR A 81 8.61 -8.80 -6.79
CA THR A 81 7.70 -8.86 -7.94
C THR A 81 6.42 -9.60 -7.58
N VAL A 82 6.50 -10.78 -6.95
CA VAL A 82 5.31 -11.54 -6.54
C VAL A 82 4.45 -10.74 -5.58
N LEU A 83 5.05 -10.08 -4.58
CA LEU A 83 4.32 -9.27 -3.61
C LEU A 83 3.67 -8.06 -4.27
N LEU A 84 4.38 -7.33 -5.15
CA LEU A 84 3.85 -6.13 -5.79
C LEU A 84 2.71 -6.45 -6.75
N TYR A 85 2.90 -7.43 -7.63
CA TYR A 85 1.89 -7.78 -8.64
C TYR A 85 0.70 -8.49 -7.99
N GLY A 86 0.97 -9.35 -6.99
CA GLY A 86 -0.08 -9.97 -6.17
C GLY A 86 -0.89 -8.93 -5.39
N ALA A 87 -0.23 -7.96 -4.77
CA ALA A 87 -0.90 -6.86 -4.07
C ALA A 87 -1.71 -5.98 -5.04
N ALA A 88 -1.14 -5.63 -6.20
CA ALA A 88 -1.82 -4.84 -7.23
C ALA A 88 -3.09 -5.53 -7.71
N ALA A 89 -2.98 -6.80 -8.14
CA ALA A 89 -4.12 -7.59 -8.59
C ALA A 89 -5.18 -7.72 -7.50
N THR A 90 -4.78 -8.11 -6.29
CA THR A 90 -5.69 -8.27 -5.15
C THR A 90 -6.40 -6.96 -4.80
N HIS A 91 -5.66 -5.85 -4.74
CA HIS A 91 -6.22 -4.54 -4.42
C HIS A 91 -7.22 -4.10 -5.47
N LEU A 92 -6.87 -4.22 -6.75
CA LEU A 92 -7.71 -3.83 -7.87
C LEU A 92 -8.99 -4.67 -7.94
N THR A 93 -8.88 -6.00 -7.84
CA THR A 93 -10.03 -6.90 -7.82
C THR A 93 -10.97 -6.56 -6.65
N LEU A 94 -10.45 -6.39 -5.44
CA LEU A 94 -11.27 -6.07 -4.27
C LEU A 94 -11.85 -4.64 -4.33
N ALA A 95 -11.18 -3.70 -5.02
CA ALA A 95 -11.71 -2.37 -5.29
C ALA A 95 -12.90 -2.44 -6.25
N PHE A 96 -12.79 -3.18 -7.36
CA PHE A 96 -13.89 -3.39 -8.30
C PHE A 96 -15.06 -4.13 -7.67
N VAL A 97 -14.81 -5.20 -6.90
CA VAL A 97 -15.87 -5.91 -6.15
C VAL A 97 -16.59 -4.95 -5.19
N ALA A 98 -15.85 -4.07 -4.51
CA ALA A 98 -16.45 -3.08 -3.62
C ALA A 98 -17.29 -2.03 -4.36
N ILE A 99 -16.90 -1.61 -5.57
CA ILE A 99 -17.67 -0.69 -6.41
C ILE A 99 -18.93 -1.39 -6.94
N TYR A 100 -18.78 -2.60 -7.50
CA TYR A 100 -19.87 -3.39 -8.07
C TYR A 100 -20.97 -3.69 -7.05
N ARG A 101 -20.61 -3.95 -5.79
CA ARG A 101 -21.57 -4.21 -4.71
C ARG A 101 -22.31 -2.97 -4.20
N ARG A 102 -21.94 -1.75 -4.60
CA ARG A 102 -22.67 -0.55 -4.21
C ARG A 102 -24.00 -0.50 -4.97
N ARG A 103 -25.10 -0.29 -4.23
CA ARG A 103 -26.46 -0.17 -4.81
C ARG A 103 -26.91 1.28 -5.07
N THR A 104 -26.11 2.26 -4.65
CA THR A 104 -26.41 3.69 -4.82
C THR A 104 -25.13 4.46 -5.11
N LEU A 105 -25.24 5.46 -5.99
CA LEU A 105 -24.15 6.37 -6.34
C LEU A 105 -24.10 7.61 -5.43
N ARG A 106 -25.05 7.77 -4.50
CA ARG A 106 -25.01 8.82 -3.48
C ARG A 106 -23.91 8.48 -2.48
N MET A 107 -22.81 9.23 -2.52
CA MET A 107 -21.67 9.07 -1.63
C MET A 107 -21.07 10.42 -1.24
N PRO A 108 -20.38 10.50 -0.09
CA PRO A 108 -19.62 11.69 0.28
C PRO A 108 -18.63 12.07 -0.83
N PRO A 109 -18.37 13.37 -1.07
CA PRO A 109 -17.43 13.82 -2.11
C PRO A 109 -16.03 13.20 -1.98
N ALA A 110 -15.55 12.99 -0.76
CA ALA A 110 -14.24 12.38 -0.51
C ALA A 110 -14.18 10.88 -0.91
N ASP A 111 -15.30 10.15 -0.80
CA ASP A 111 -15.41 8.77 -1.29
C ASP A 111 -15.34 8.74 -2.82
N LEU A 112 -16.07 9.64 -3.48
CA LEU A 112 -16.06 9.78 -4.94
C LEU A 112 -14.65 10.14 -5.44
N LEU A 113 -14.02 11.13 -4.82
CA LEU A 113 -12.65 11.53 -5.16
C LEU A 113 -11.69 10.33 -5.07
N ARG A 114 -11.74 9.57 -3.98
CA ARG A 114 -10.86 8.40 -3.82
C ARG A 114 -11.08 7.34 -4.92
N ILE A 115 -12.33 7.13 -5.33
CA ILE A 115 -12.67 6.19 -6.41
C ILE A 115 -12.14 6.71 -7.75
N VAL A 116 -12.39 7.97 -8.08
CA VAL A 116 -11.92 8.59 -9.34
C VAL A 116 -10.40 8.54 -9.44
N LEU A 117 -9.68 8.96 -8.38
CA LEU A 117 -8.22 8.87 -8.33
C LEU A 117 -7.76 7.41 -8.46
N GLY A 118 -8.42 6.47 -7.77
CA GLY A 118 -8.08 5.05 -7.81
C GLY A 118 -8.25 4.41 -9.18
N LEU A 119 -9.30 4.78 -9.92
CA LEU A 119 -9.56 4.28 -11.27
C LEU A 119 -8.68 4.94 -12.33
N GLY A 120 -8.26 6.19 -12.11
CA GLY A 120 -7.30 6.88 -12.99
C GLY A 120 -5.90 6.27 -12.93
N ILE A 121 -5.49 5.72 -11.78
CA ILE A 121 -4.14 5.18 -11.59
C ILE A 121 -3.81 4.07 -12.59
N PRO A 122 -4.58 2.97 -12.75
CA PRO A 122 -4.25 1.93 -13.72
C PRO A 122 -4.04 2.44 -15.15
N LEU A 123 -4.88 3.38 -15.60
CA LEU A 123 -4.81 3.95 -16.95
C LEU A 123 -3.49 4.70 -17.19
N LEU A 124 -3.03 5.45 -16.18
CA LEU A 124 -1.80 6.22 -16.25
C LEU A 124 -0.57 5.34 -15.96
N LEU A 125 -0.72 4.35 -15.07
CA LEU A 125 0.37 3.56 -14.49
C LEU A 125 0.85 2.46 -15.42
N ILE A 126 -0.03 1.80 -16.18
CA ILE A 126 0.38 0.67 -17.04
C ILE A 126 1.48 1.09 -18.01
N GLY A 127 1.30 2.20 -18.73
CA GLY A 127 2.32 2.68 -19.68
C GLY A 127 3.63 3.07 -19.00
N HIS A 128 3.57 3.65 -17.80
CA HIS A 128 4.75 4.01 -17.02
C HIS A 128 5.51 2.78 -16.48
N ALA A 129 4.79 1.84 -15.87
CA ALA A 129 5.36 0.62 -15.29
C ALA A 129 5.90 -0.32 -16.37
N VAL A 130 5.16 -0.52 -17.47
CA VAL A 130 5.63 -1.32 -18.61
C VAL A 130 6.82 -0.65 -19.27
N GLY A 131 6.76 0.66 -19.56
CA GLY A 131 7.88 1.36 -20.20
C GLY A 131 9.19 1.25 -19.40
N THR A 132 9.12 1.34 -18.08
CA THR A 132 10.30 1.23 -17.19
C THR A 132 10.79 -0.21 -17.03
N ARG A 133 9.89 -1.18 -16.85
CA ARG A 133 10.21 -2.60 -16.69
C ARG A 133 10.74 -3.21 -17.99
N LEU A 134 10.07 -2.96 -19.11
CA LEU A 134 10.40 -3.52 -20.40
C LEU A 134 11.73 -2.96 -20.93
N ALA A 135 12.02 -1.68 -20.66
CA ALA A 135 13.32 -1.08 -20.96
C ALA A 135 14.48 -1.80 -20.25
N TYR A 136 14.26 -2.23 -19.01
CA TYR A 136 15.23 -2.98 -18.24
C TYR A 136 15.38 -4.43 -18.75
N GLU A 137 14.27 -5.15 -18.92
CA GLU A 137 14.29 -6.58 -19.27
C GLU A 137 14.69 -6.85 -20.72
N LEU A 138 14.27 -6.04 -21.70
CA LEU A 138 14.56 -6.29 -23.11
C LEU A 138 15.86 -5.67 -23.61
N TYR A 139 16.26 -4.53 -23.05
CA TYR A 139 17.40 -3.76 -23.56
C TYR A 139 18.57 -3.68 -22.59
N GLY A 140 18.46 -4.31 -21.40
CA GLY A 140 19.49 -4.27 -20.37
C GLY A 140 19.76 -2.85 -19.85
N TYR A 141 18.89 -1.90 -20.15
CA TYR A 141 19.04 -0.54 -19.70
C TYR A 141 18.66 -0.46 -18.23
N ALA A 142 19.68 -0.56 -17.37
CA ALA A 142 19.54 -0.20 -15.98
C ALA A 142 18.87 1.18 -15.90
N PRO A 143 17.80 1.35 -15.10
CA PRO A 143 17.26 2.67 -14.88
C PRO A 143 18.35 3.52 -14.22
N GLU A 144 18.70 4.62 -14.87
CA GLU A 144 19.70 5.59 -14.41
C GLU A 144 18.99 6.94 -14.25
N TYR A 145 19.25 7.64 -13.15
CA TYR A 145 18.57 8.91 -12.90
C TYR A 145 18.91 9.95 -13.96
N HIS A 146 20.15 9.95 -14.44
CA HIS A 146 20.57 10.81 -15.53
C HIS A 146 19.66 10.67 -16.76
N ARG A 147 19.32 9.43 -17.13
CA ARG A 147 18.43 9.13 -18.25
C ARG A 147 16.99 9.55 -18.00
N VAL A 148 16.50 9.38 -16.76
CA VAL A 148 15.15 9.81 -16.37
C VAL A 148 15.00 11.33 -16.47
N VAL A 149 15.97 12.08 -15.95
CA VAL A 149 15.99 13.56 -16.02
C VAL A 149 16.09 14.04 -17.46
N TRP A 150 16.97 13.42 -18.26
CA TRP A 150 17.11 13.76 -19.67
C TRP A 150 15.82 13.50 -20.45
N ALA A 151 15.19 12.33 -20.25
CA ALA A 151 13.94 11.97 -20.91
C ALA A 151 12.79 12.90 -20.50
N LEU A 152 12.70 13.30 -19.23
CA LEU A 152 11.72 14.28 -18.75
C LEU A 152 11.84 15.61 -19.52
N ARG A 153 13.06 16.12 -19.61
CA ARG A 153 13.37 17.39 -20.27
C ARG A 153 13.09 17.35 -21.78
N THR A 154 13.39 16.24 -22.45
CA THR A 154 13.28 16.14 -23.91
C THR A 154 11.89 15.71 -24.40
N SER A 155 11.13 14.95 -23.61
CA SER A 155 9.82 14.42 -24.01
C SER A 155 8.64 15.33 -23.70
N ASN A 156 8.85 16.45 -23.00
CA ASN A 156 7.78 17.29 -22.44
C ASN A 156 6.77 16.48 -21.58
N GLY A 157 7.25 15.38 -20.98
CA GLY A 157 6.44 14.39 -20.28
C GLY A 157 6.09 14.76 -18.83
N GLU A 158 6.40 15.98 -18.41
CA GLU A 158 6.32 16.45 -17.03
C GLU A 158 4.89 16.41 -16.50
N GLY A 159 3.92 16.86 -17.33
CA GLY A 159 2.49 16.80 -17.01
C GLY A 159 2.00 15.37 -16.74
N ARG A 160 2.49 14.38 -17.49
CA ARG A 160 2.14 12.97 -17.28
C ARG A 160 2.72 12.44 -15.97
N GLN A 161 3.94 12.86 -15.60
CA GLN A 161 4.52 12.46 -14.33
C GLN A 161 3.79 13.09 -13.13
N LEU A 162 3.40 14.35 -13.22
CA LEU A 162 2.57 15.00 -12.20
C LEU A 162 1.18 14.35 -12.10
N ALA A 163 0.57 14.00 -13.24
CA ALA A 163 -0.70 13.29 -13.30
C ALA A 163 -0.63 11.85 -12.76
N LEU A 164 0.56 11.25 -12.66
CA LEU A 164 0.77 9.98 -11.97
C LEU A 164 0.98 10.19 -10.46
N LEU A 165 1.87 11.13 -10.12
CA LEU A 165 2.29 11.41 -8.75
C LEU A 165 1.12 11.89 -7.90
N VAL A 166 0.41 12.94 -8.32
CA VAL A 166 -0.61 13.59 -7.50
C VAL A 166 -1.79 12.63 -7.20
N PRO A 167 -2.41 11.97 -8.20
CA PRO A 167 -3.48 11.02 -7.92
C PRO A 167 -3.02 9.80 -7.13
N GLY A 168 -1.83 9.25 -7.44
CA GLY A 168 -1.26 8.12 -6.72
C GLY A 168 -1.07 8.41 -5.22
N TRP A 169 -0.45 9.56 -4.92
CA TRP A 169 -0.20 9.99 -3.56
C TRP A 169 -1.50 10.31 -2.81
N LEU A 170 -2.39 11.11 -3.40
CA LEU A 170 -3.67 11.47 -2.77
C LEU A 170 -4.56 10.25 -2.53
N HIS A 171 -4.64 9.32 -3.49
CA HIS A 171 -5.37 8.06 -3.33
C HIS A 171 -4.83 7.26 -2.14
N GLY A 172 -3.50 7.12 -2.04
CA GLY A 172 -2.83 6.44 -0.93
C GLY A 172 -3.13 7.08 0.43
N CYS A 173 -2.95 8.40 0.54
CA CYS A 173 -3.20 9.16 1.76
C CYS A 173 -4.67 9.08 2.20
N LEU A 174 -5.62 9.24 1.28
CA LEU A 174 -7.06 9.06 1.58
C LEU A 174 -7.38 7.61 1.99
N GLY A 175 -6.72 6.64 1.35
CA GLY A 175 -6.80 5.22 1.69
C GLY A 175 -6.44 4.96 3.14
N LEU A 176 -5.27 5.46 3.57
CA LEU A 176 -4.79 5.38 4.95
C LEU A 176 -5.72 6.11 5.91
N HIS A 177 -6.08 7.36 5.60
CA HIS A 177 -6.96 8.16 6.45
C HIS A 177 -8.28 7.41 6.72
N PHE A 178 -8.96 6.88 5.71
CA PHE A 178 -10.22 6.14 5.91
C PHE A 178 -10.02 4.78 6.61
N ALA A 179 -8.85 4.16 6.49
CA ALA A 179 -8.55 2.92 7.19
C ALA A 179 -8.37 3.13 8.70
N PHE A 180 -7.78 4.25 9.10
CA PHE A 180 -7.36 4.52 10.48
C PHE A 180 -8.20 5.57 11.21
N CYS A 181 -9.00 6.40 10.53
CA CYS A 181 -9.75 7.51 11.15
C CYS A 181 -10.71 7.10 12.28
N ARG A 182 -11.15 5.83 12.28
CA ARG A 182 -12.02 5.27 13.32
C ARG A 182 -11.27 4.57 14.46
N ARG A 183 -9.92 4.51 14.41
CA ARG A 183 -9.12 3.89 15.47
C ARG A 183 -8.78 4.93 16.55
N PRO A 184 -8.90 4.57 17.85
CA PRO A 184 -8.68 5.51 18.96
C PRO A 184 -7.29 6.17 18.93
N LEU A 185 -6.25 5.42 18.56
CA LEU A 185 -4.88 5.92 18.47
C LEU A 185 -4.72 7.03 17.42
N TYR A 186 -5.37 6.89 16.27
CA TYR A 186 -5.32 7.88 15.19
C TYR A 186 -6.06 9.17 15.58
N GLN A 187 -7.14 9.06 16.36
CA GLN A 187 -7.88 10.23 16.87
C GLN A 187 -7.06 10.99 17.92
N ARG A 188 -6.23 10.31 18.72
CA ARG A 188 -5.34 10.95 19.71
C ARG A 188 -4.13 11.67 19.09
N LEU A 189 -3.66 11.22 17.93
CA LEU A 189 -2.51 11.80 17.22
C LEU A 189 -2.92 12.89 16.22
N ARG A 190 -4.23 13.12 16.05
CA ARG A 190 -4.76 14.20 15.22
C ARG A 190 -4.82 15.46 16.09
N PHE A 191 -3.84 16.33 15.93
CA PHE A 191 -3.79 17.66 16.55
C PHE A 191 -4.92 18.56 16.04
#